data_AF-A0ABD2MV40-F1
#
_entry.id   AF-A0ABD2MV40-F1
#
_cell.length_a   1.000
_cell.length_b   1.000
_cell.length_c   1.000
_cell.angle_alpha   90.00
_cell.angle_beta   90.00
_cell.angle_gamma   90.00
#
_symmetry.space_group_name_H-M   'P 1'
#
loop_
_entity.id
_entity.type
_entity.pdbx_description
1 polymer ?
#
loop_
_entity_poly.entity_id
_entity_poly.type
_entity_poly.pdbx_seq_one_letter_code
_entity_poly.pdbx_strand_id
1 'polypeptide(L)'
;MLLRLSRGGLRRAAVCGLGLLCVGAILVKITILCFTDPLENSMDTMITAEKYIVGSNKKVYEYNRQMPLIFIGGVPRSGTTLMRAMLDAHPDV
;
A
#
# COMPACT_ATOMS: atom_id res chain seq x y z
N MET A 1 51.66 -0.36 -37.85
CA MET A 1 50.54 0.40 -38.44
C MET A 1 49.83 1.12 -37.29
N LEU A 2 50.25 2.35 -37.02
CA LEU A 2 49.89 3.15 -35.83
C LEU A 2 48.58 3.89 -36.08
N LEU A 3 47.55 3.66 -35.25
CA LEU A 3 46.31 4.43 -35.27
C LEU A 3 46.57 5.85 -34.74
N ARG A 4 46.63 6.80 -35.67
CA ARG A 4 46.66 8.23 -35.39
C ARG A 4 45.38 8.65 -34.65
N LEU A 5 45.50 8.90 -33.35
CA LEU A 5 44.43 9.49 -32.55
C LEU A 5 44.39 11.01 -32.79
N SER A 6 43.40 11.44 -33.57
CA SER A 6 43.15 12.84 -33.90
C SER A 6 42.70 13.64 -32.67
N ARG A 7 43.55 14.57 -32.22
CA ARG A 7 43.40 15.45 -31.04
C ARG A 7 42.31 16.54 -31.16
N GLY A 8 41.50 16.57 -32.23
CA GLY A 8 40.40 17.54 -32.42
C GLY A 8 39.01 17.03 -31.98
N GLY A 9 38.85 15.71 -31.83
CA GLY A 9 37.56 15.07 -31.51
C GLY A 9 37.32 14.81 -30.02
N LEU A 10 38.31 15.07 -29.16
CA LEU A 10 38.30 14.64 -27.76
C LEU A 10 37.14 15.23 -26.94
N ARG A 11 36.77 16.50 -27.19
CA ARG A 11 35.63 17.14 -26.53
C ARG A 11 34.30 16.53 -26.96
N ARG A 12 34.15 16.22 -28.26
CA ARG A 12 32.93 15.59 -28.80
C ARG A 12 32.81 14.13 -28.38
N ALA A 13 33.93 13.40 -28.38
CA ALA A 13 34.00 12.03 -27.88
C ALA A 13 33.72 11.94 -26.37
N ALA A 14 34.20 12.91 -25.59
CA ALA A 14 33.90 12.99 -24.16
C ALA A 14 32.42 13.30 -23.88
N VAL A 15 31.80 14.20 -24.65
CA VAL A 15 30.36 14.52 -24.53
C VAL A 15 29.49 13.32 -24.91
N CYS A 16 29.82 12.61 -26.00
CA CYS A 16 29.10 11.38 -26.37
C CYS A 16 29.31 10.26 -25.34
N GLY A 17 30.52 10.10 -24.81
CA GLY A 17 30.82 9.11 -23.77
C GLY A 17 30.02 9.37 -22.48
N LEU A 18 29.95 10.63 -22.04
CA LEU A 18 29.15 11.03 -20.88
C LEU A 18 27.65 10.79 -21.12
N GLY A 19 27.16 11.14 -22.31
CA GLY A 19 25.77 10.90 -22.71
C GLY A 19 25.39 9.41 -22.68
N LEU A 20 26.24 8.53 -23.23
CA LEU A 20 26.01 7.09 -23.20
C LEU A 20 26.06 6.51 -21.78
N LEU A 21 26.96 7.02 -20.92
CA LEU A 21 27.02 6.65 -19.50
C LEU A 21 25.75 7.07 -18.75
N CYS A 22 25.25 8.28 -19.00
CA CYS A 22 24.01 8.78 -18.41
C CYS A 22 22.80 7.95 -18.89
N VAL A 23 22.70 7.68 -20.19
CA VAL A 23 21.60 6.86 -20.76
C VAL A 23 21.66 5.43 -20.22
N GLY A 24 22.84 4.82 -20.12
CA GLY A 24 23.01 3.51 -19.50
C GLY A 24 22.61 3.49 -18.03
N ALA A 25 22.99 4.50 -17.25
CA ALA A 25 22.61 4.63 -15.84
C ALA A 25 21.09 4.83 -15.67
N ILE A 26 20.45 5.58 -16.57
CA ILE A 26 19.00 5.77 -16.60
C ILE A 26 18.29 4.44 -16.91
N LEU A 27 18.75 3.69 -17.91
CA LEU A 27 18.17 2.38 -18.25
C LEU A 27 18.33 1.37 -17.11
N VAL A 28 19.49 1.34 -16.45
CA VAL A 28 19.72 0.49 -15.27
C VAL A 28 18.80 0.89 -14.11
N LYS A 29 18.60 2.19 -13.87
CA LYS A 29 17.65 2.66 -12.86
C LYS A 29 16.21 2.30 -13.20
N ILE A 30 15.80 2.40 -14.46
CA ILE A 30 14.46 1.98 -14.92
C ILE A 30 14.29 0.47 -14.77
N THR A 31 15.29 -0.33 -15.15
CA THR A 31 15.25 -1.79 -14.95
C THR A 31 15.24 -2.15 -13.47
N ILE A 32 16.00 -1.45 -12.62
CA ILE A 32 15.96 -1.66 -11.16
C ILE A 32 14.57 -1.28 -10.62
N LEU A 33 14.02 -0.11 -10.98
CA LEU A 33 12.68 0.31 -10.54
C LEU A 33 11.63 -0.73 -10.95
N CYS A 34 11.60 -1.14 -12.22
CA CYS A 34 10.67 -2.16 -12.71
C CYS A 34 10.90 -3.56 -12.14
N PHE A 35 12.12 -3.90 -11.70
CA PHE A 35 12.43 -5.23 -11.15
C PHE A 35 12.31 -5.28 -9.63
N THR A 36 12.42 -4.13 -8.95
CA THR A 36 12.10 -3.95 -7.52
C THR A 36 10.63 -3.59 -7.30
N ASP A 37 9.75 -3.93 -8.25
CA ASP A 37 8.33 -4.06 -8.01
C ASP A 37 7.87 -5.49 -7.59
N PRO A 38 8.52 -6.23 -6.65
CA PRO A 38 7.89 -7.42 -6.06
C PRO A 38 7.46 -7.17 -4.60
N LEU A 39 7.08 -5.94 -4.23
CA LEU A 39 6.38 -5.68 -2.96
C LEU A 39 5.56 -4.39 -2.94
N GLU A 40 5.32 -3.74 -4.09
CA GLU A 40 4.33 -2.66 -4.20
C GLU A 40 3.27 -2.99 -5.26
N ASN A 41 2.97 -4.29 -5.44
CA ASN A 41 1.57 -4.64 -5.36
C ASN A 41 1.16 -4.43 -3.90
N SER A 42 1.07 -3.15 -3.53
CA SER A 42 0.00 -2.68 -2.67
C SER A 42 -1.22 -3.30 -3.29
N MET A 43 -1.56 -4.46 -2.74
CA MET A 43 -2.88 -5.01 -2.71
C MET A 43 -3.81 -3.83 -2.94
N ASP A 44 -4.48 -3.79 -4.09
CA ASP A 44 -5.72 -3.02 -4.23
C ASP A 44 -6.77 -3.65 -3.29
N THR A 45 -6.40 -3.93 -2.03
CA THR A 45 -7.33 -3.81 -0.94
C THR A 45 -7.75 -2.37 -0.98
N MET A 46 -8.97 -2.15 -1.45
CA MET A 46 -9.77 -1.01 -1.05
C MET A 46 -9.67 -0.89 0.48
N ILE A 47 -8.72 -0.08 0.95
CA ILE A 47 -8.59 0.27 2.35
C ILE A 47 -9.77 1.19 2.59
N THR A 48 -10.85 0.62 3.15
CA THR A 48 -11.89 1.44 3.75
C THR A 48 -11.20 2.34 4.75
N ALA A 49 -11.33 3.66 4.59
CA ALA A 49 -10.86 4.62 5.59
C ALA A 49 -11.35 4.16 6.96
N GLU A 50 -10.42 4.03 7.91
CA GLU A 50 -10.73 3.57 9.27
C GLU A 50 -11.89 4.39 9.82
N LYS A 51 -13.03 3.73 10.00
CA LYS A 51 -14.27 4.39 10.39
C LYS A 51 -14.27 4.46 11.90
N TYR A 52 -14.12 5.65 12.46
CA TYR A 52 -14.25 5.86 13.89
C TYR A 52 -15.65 6.32 14.27
N ILE A 53 -16.10 5.90 15.45
CA ILE A 53 -17.33 6.40 16.07
C ILE A 53 -16.97 7.00 17.42
N VAL A 54 -17.45 8.21 17.69
CA VAL A 54 -17.29 8.86 18.98
C VAL A 54 -18.51 8.52 19.83
N GLY A 55 -18.30 7.73 20.88
CA GLY A 55 -19.35 7.41 21.84
C GLY A 55 -19.70 8.60 22.74
N SER A 56 -20.81 8.50 23.48
CA SER A 56 -21.28 9.56 24.38
C SER A 56 -20.25 10.00 25.43
N ASN A 57 -19.32 9.11 25.80
CA ASN A 57 -18.21 9.38 26.72
C ASN A 57 -16.98 10.01 26.05
N LYS A 58 -17.10 10.55 24.82
CA LYS A 58 -15.98 11.04 23.99
C LYS A 58 -14.88 10.01 23.72
N LYS A 59 -15.17 8.73 23.95
CA LYS A 59 -14.27 7.62 23.60
C LYS A 59 -14.40 7.34 22.11
N VAL A 60 -13.24 7.24 21.44
CA VAL A 60 -13.17 6.90 20.02
C VAL A 60 -13.10 5.38 19.90
N TYR A 61 -14.05 4.80 19.18
CA TYR A 61 -14.10 3.38 18.85
C TYR A 61 -13.76 3.20 17.38
N GLU A 62 -12.75 2.38 17.10
CA GLU A 62 -12.33 2.05 15.74
C GLU A 62 -13.15 0.87 15.21
N TYR A 63 -13.77 1.04 14.04
CA TYR A 63 -14.37 -0.06 13.29
C TYR A 63 -13.37 -0.58 12.26
N ASN A 64 -12.86 -1.79 12.49
CA ASN A 64 -12.03 -2.52 11.55
C ASN A 64 -12.58 -3.93 11.29
N ARG A 65 -12.04 -4.61 10.27
CA ARG A 65 -12.48 -5.96 9.87
C ARG A 65 -12.08 -7.06 10.85
N GLN A 66 -11.13 -6.79 11.74
CA GLN A 66 -10.61 -7.73 12.73
C GLN A 66 -11.27 -7.59 14.10
N MET A 67 -12.18 -6.63 14.28
CA MET A 67 -12.84 -6.40 15.55
C MET A 67 -13.76 -7.59 15.92
N PRO A 68 -13.92 -7.90 17.21
CA PRO A 68 -14.69 -9.06 17.66
C PRO A 68 -16.20 -8.80 17.58
N LEU A 69 -16.79 -8.95 16.38
CA LEU A 69 -18.24 -8.80 16.18
C LEU A 69 -19.01 -10.04 16.64
N ILE A 70 -20.11 -9.83 17.37
CA ILE A 70 -21.06 -10.87 17.76
C ILE A 70 -22.22 -10.90 16.76
N PHE A 71 -22.41 -12.02 16.09
CA PHE A 71 -23.52 -12.23 15.16
C PHE A 71 -24.61 -13.08 15.82
N ILE A 72 -25.81 -12.51 15.99
CA ILE A 72 -26.98 -13.22 16.49
C ILE A 72 -27.87 -13.59 15.31
N GLY A 73 -28.13 -14.89 15.13
CA GLY A 73 -28.95 -15.42 14.04
C GLY A 73 -29.74 -16.66 14.46
N GLY A 74 -30.59 -17.17 13.56
CA GLY A 74 -31.43 -18.35 13.80
C GLY A 74 -32.77 -18.27 13.06
N VAL A 75 -33.65 -19.24 13.34
CA VAL A 75 -35.02 -19.26 12.81
C VAL A 75 -35.84 -18.12 13.45
N PRO A 76 -36.78 -17.48 12.72
CA PRO A 76 -37.67 -16.49 13.32
C PRO A 76 -38.40 -17.06 14.54
N ARG A 77 -38.62 -16.21 15.55
CA ARG A 77 -39.30 -16.55 16.83
C ARG A 77 -38.54 -17.48 17.79
N SER A 78 -37.27 -17.82 17.53
CA SER A 78 -36.42 -18.60 18.46
C SER A 78 -35.83 -17.80 19.63
N GLY A 79 -36.26 -16.56 19.84
CA GLY A 79 -35.73 -15.71 20.93
C GLY A 79 -34.42 -14.98 20.61
N THR A 80 -34.00 -14.89 19.34
CA THR A 80 -32.82 -14.11 18.91
C THR A 80 -32.91 -12.63 19.31
N THR A 81 -34.10 -12.05 19.28
CA THR A 81 -34.34 -10.66 19.75
C THR A 81 -34.11 -10.52 21.25
N LEU A 82 -34.52 -11.52 22.05
CA LEU A 82 -34.33 -11.51 23.49
C LEU A 82 -32.84 -11.61 23.84
N MET A 83 -32.11 -12.50 23.17
CA MET A 83 -30.66 -12.64 23.34
C MET A 83 -29.93 -11.31 23.04
N ARG A 84 -30.30 -10.63 21.94
CA ARG A 84 -29.73 -9.31 21.61
C ARG A 84 -30.02 -8.30 22.72
N ALA A 85 -31.27 -8.24 23.20
CA ALA A 85 -31.64 -7.30 24.26
C ALA A 85 -30.90 -7.56 25.58
N MET A 86 -30.59 -8.83 25.89
CA MET A 86 -29.76 -9.17 27.05
C MET A 86 -28.32 -8.70 26.89
N LEU A 87 -27.73 -8.83 25.70
CA LEU A 87 -26.39 -8.30 25.41
C LEU A 87 -26.36 -6.78 25.42
N ASP A 88 -27.37 -6.12 24.84
CA ASP A 88 -27.51 -4.65 24.83
C ASP A 88 -27.61 -4.06 26.26
N ALA A 89 -28.01 -4.87 27.25
CA ALA A 89 -28.06 -4.46 28.66
C ALA A 89 -26.71 -4.55 29.37
N HIS A 90 -25.71 -5.19 28.76
CA HIS A 90 -24.37 -5.30 29.32
C HIS A 90 -23.55 -4.04 29.01
N PRO A 91 -22.94 -3.37 30.01
CA PRO A 91 -22.28 -2.09 29.80
C PRO A 91 -21.02 -2.15 28.92
N ASP A 92 -20.44 -3.34 28.74
CA ASP A 92 -19.20 -3.55 27.97
C ASP A 92 -19.45 -4.03 26.53
N VAL A 93 -20.70 -4.28 26.14
CA VAL A 93 -21.11 -4.72 24.78
C VAL A 93 -21.81 -3.58 24.06
#